data_AF-A0A9E7R1W5-F1
#
_entry.id   AF-A0A9E7R1W5-F1
#
_cell.length_a   1.000
_cell.length_b   1.000
_cell.length_c   1.000
_cell.angle_alpha   90.00
_cell.angle_beta   90.00
_cell.angle_gamma   90.00
#
_symmetry.space_group_name_H-M   'P 1'
#
loop_
_entity.id
_entity.type
_entity.pdbx_description
1 polymer ?
#
loop_
_entity_poly.entity_id
_entity_poly.type
_entity_poly.pdbx_seq_one_letter_code
_entity_poly.pdbx_strand_id
1 'polypeptide(L)'
;MDSLETTLVQEEGAVEEFDGDPTVVFDALADDTCRRLLIATESPRTAAELRDDLSLPSSTLYRKLNRLLDAGLVREVEQTPTGGNPAHRYQRTVASVDVRLSPGDLPKLWVRYG
;
A
#
# COMPACT_ATOMS: atom_id res chain seq x y z
N MET A 1 45.61 -3.11 -6.93
CA MET A 1 44.72 -3.61 -7.98
C MET A 1 43.33 -3.38 -7.44
N ASP A 2 42.71 -2.36 -8.00
CA ASP A 2 41.73 -1.46 -7.38
C ASP A 2 40.42 -2.15 -7.00
N SER A 3 39.94 -1.76 -5.83
CA SER A 3 38.56 -1.64 -5.41
C SER A 3 37.53 -1.71 -6.54
N LEU A 4 36.63 -2.70 -6.46
CA LEU A 4 35.25 -2.46 -6.85
C LEU A 4 34.49 -2.20 -5.56
N GLU A 5 34.44 -0.92 -5.17
CA GLU A 5 33.34 -0.39 -4.38
C GLU A 5 32.05 -0.76 -5.11
N THR A 6 31.43 -1.86 -4.68
CA THR A 6 30.01 -2.05 -4.94
C THR A 6 29.30 -1.05 -4.05
N THR A 7 29.11 0.16 -4.58
CA THR A 7 28.15 1.13 -4.07
C THR A 7 26.79 0.46 -4.09
N LEU A 8 26.43 -0.17 -2.97
CA LEU A 8 25.05 -0.46 -2.64
C LEU A 8 24.41 0.89 -2.40
N VAL A 9 23.63 1.34 -3.38
CA VAL A 9 22.76 2.50 -3.23
C VAL A 9 21.79 2.16 -2.10
N GLN A 10 22.07 2.69 -0.91
CA GLN A 10 21.12 2.70 0.21
C GLN A 10 19.96 3.59 -0.20
N GLU A 11 18.94 3.02 -0.85
CA GLU A 11 17.63 3.65 -0.99
C GLU A 11 16.91 3.50 0.37
N GLU A 12 17.27 4.35 1.33
CA GLU A 12 16.78 4.33 2.71
C GLU A 12 15.33 4.82 2.81
N GLY A 13 14.37 3.97 2.43
CA GLY A 13 13.07 3.99 3.09
C GLY A 13 13.17 3.16 4.37
N ALA A 14 12.63 3.66 5.49
CA ALA A 14 12.59 2.92 6.75
C ALA A 14 11.92 1.56 6.51
N VAL A 15 12.71 0.48 6.64
CA VAL A 15 12.21 -0.89 6.59
C VAL A 15 11.78 -1.23 8.01
N GLU A 16 10.48 -1.11 8.28
CA GLU A 16 9.93 -1.42 9.59
C GLU A 16 9.39 -2.84 9.58
N GLU A 17 9.62 -3.54 10.70
CA GLU A 17 8.92 -4.80 10.96
C GLU A 17 7.43 -4.48 11.14
N PHE A 18 6.59 -5.14 10.36
CA PHE A 18 5.15 -4.95 10.46
C PHE A 18 4.64 -5.57 11.76
N ASP A 19 4.09 -4.75 12.65
CA ASP A 19 3.61 -5.16 13.98
C ASP A 19 2.15 -5.70 13.96
N GLY A 20 1.47 -5.60 12.82
CA GLY A 20 0.14 -6.15 12.60
C GLY A 20 0.14 -7.64 12.25
N ASP A 21 -1.07 -8.21 12.05
CA ASP A 21 -1.20 -9.59 11.58
C ASP A 21 -0.80 -9.69 10.10
N PRO A 22 0.31 -10.37 9.75
CA PRO A 22 0.77 -10.50 8.37
C PRO A 22 -0.25 -11.20 7.48
N THR A 23 -1.15 -12.01 8.04
CA THR A 23 -2.24 -12.66 7.31
C THR A 23 -3.12 -11.63 6.64
N VAL A 24 -3.45 -10.52 7.30
CA VAL A 24 -4.32 -9.46 6.75
C VAL A 24 -3.70 -8.80 5.53
N VAL A 25 -2.37 -8.58 5.57
CA VAL A 25 -1.62 -8.04 4.43
C VAL A 25 -1.59 -9.04 3.28
N PHE A 26 -1.27 -10.31 3.54
CA PHE A 26 -1.26 -11.34 2.48
C PHE A 26 -2.63 -11.53 1.84
N ASP A 27 -3.68 -11.52 2.65
CA ASP A 27 -5.06 -11.58 2.23
C ASP A 27 -5.45 -10.42 1.30
N ALA A 28 -5.00 -9.21 1.63
CA ALA A 28 -5.19 -8.04 0.79
C ALA A 28 -4.39 -8.17 -0.52
N LEU A 29 -3.11 -8.57 -0.45
CA LEU A 29 -2.23 -8.68 -1.61
C LEU A 29 -2.58 -9.87 -2.52
N ALA A 30 -3.24 -10.91 -2.02
CA ALA A 30 -3.75 -12.02 -2.81
C ALA A 30 -4.90 -11.59 -3.74
N ASP A 31 -5.61 -10.52 -3.38
CA ASP A 31 -6.73 -10.00 -4.16
C ASP A 31 -6.28 -9.06 -5.29
N ASP A 32 -6.71 -9.36 -6.52
CA ASP A 32 -6.33 -8.58 -7.69
C ASP A 32 -6.84 -7.13 -7.66
N THR A 33 -8.07 -6.93 -7.17
CA THR A 33 -8.65 -5.59 -7.09
C THR A 33 -7.92 -4.75 -6.06
N CYS A 34 -7.52 -5.34 -4.93
CA CYS A 34 -6.67 -4.68 -3.95
C CYS A 34 -5.32 -4.25 -4.55
N ARG A 35 -4.64 -5.12 -5.30
CA ARG A 35 -3.37 -4.76 -5.96
C ARG A 35 -3.54 -3.61 -6.95
N ARG A 36 -4.61 -3.63 -7.76
CA ARG A 36 -4.93 -2.54 -8.70
C ARG A 36 -5.22 -1.23 -7.98
N LEU A 37 -5.93 -1.28 -6.84
CA LEU A 37 -6.17 -0.11 -6.00
C LEU A 37 -4.87 0.45 -5.41
N LEU A 38 -3.96 -0.40 -4.93
CA LEU A 38 -2.65 0.04 -4.42
C LEU A 38 -1.83 0.79 -5.45
N ILE A 39 -1.87 0.35 -6.71
CA ILE A 39 -1.21 1.06 -7.82
C ILE A 39 -1.90 2.40 -8.08
N ALA A 40 -3.24 2.40 -8.15
CA ALA A 40 -4.02 3.60 -8.45
C ALA A 40 -3.93 4.68 -7.36
N THR A 41 -3.65 4.31 -6.11
CA THR A 41 -3.51 5.22 -4.96
C THR A 41 -2.07 5.65 -4.68
N GLU A 42 -1.16 5.52 -5.65
CA GLU A 42 0.18 6.11 -5.56
C GLU A 42 0.15 7.62 -5.25
N SER A 43 -0.84 8.33 -5.81
CA SER A 43 -1.19 9.70 -5.44
C SER A 43 -2.59 9.73 -4.78
N PRO A 44 -2.94 10.76 -4.00
CA PRO A 44 -4.26 10.86 -3.37
C PRO A 44 -5.42 10.87 -4.37
N ARG A 45 -6.24 9.82 -4.39
CA ARG A 45 -7.42 9.68 -5.29
C ARG A 45 -8.71 9.55 -4.51
N THR A 46 -9.79 10.14 -5.00
CA THR A 46 -11.13 9.96 -4.43
C THR A 46 -11.70 8.59 -4.79
N ALA A 47 -12.67 8.10 -4.00
CA ALA A 47 -13.41 6.89 -4.35
C ALA A 47 -14.14 7.00 -5.71
N ALA A 48 -14.54 8.21 -6.13
CA ALA A 48 -15.13 8.40 -7.45
C ALA A 48 -14.10 8.15 -8.56
N GLU A 49 -12.95 8.80 -8.50
CA GLU A 49 -11.87 8.62 -9.47
C GLU A 49 -11.41 7.15 -9.56
N LEU A 50 -11.26 6.47 -8.41
CA LEU A 50 -10.85 5.05 -8.40
C LEU A 50 -11.89 4.12 -9.04
N ARG A 51 -13.17 4.43 -8.84
CA ARG A 51 -14.28 3.66 -9.42
C ARG A 51 -14.28 3.75 -10.93
N ASP A 52 -14.08 4.95 -11.44
CA ASP A 52 -14.12 5.25 -12.87
C ASP A 52 -12.90 4.61 -13.55
N ASP A 53 -11.69 4.85 -13.01
CA ASP A 53 -10.43 4.30 -13.55
C ASP A 53 -10.41 2.77 -13.57
N LEU A 54 -10.91 2.13 -12.51
CA LEU A 54 -10.87 0.68 -12.38
C LEU A 54 -12.14 -0.01 -12.88
N SER A 55 -13.16 0.77 -13.25
CA SER A 55 -14.49 0.30 -13.68
C SER A 55 -15.12 -0.67 -12.67
N LEU A 56 -15.08 -0.32 -11.39
CA LEU A 56 -15.55 -1.17 -10.28
C LEU A 56 -16.95 -0.77 -9.79
N PRO A 57 -17.80 -1.72 -9.38
CA PRO A 57 -19.00 -1.41 -8.61
C PRO A 57 -18.64 -0.78 -7.25
N SER A 58 -19.41 0.22 -6.78
CA SER A 58 -19.14 0.90 -5.50
C SER A 58 -19.02 -0.06 -4.32
N SER A 59 -19.88 -1.08 -4.24
CA SER A 59 -19.85 -2.08 -3.17
C SER A 59 -18.55 -2.89 -3.17
N THR A 60 -17.97 -3.13 -4.34
CA THR A 60 -16.68 -3.81 -4.47
C THR A 60 -15.55 -2.85 -4.11
N LEU A 61 -15.57 -1.62 -4.62
CA LEU A 61 -14.57 -0.61 -4.31
C LEU A 61 -14.41 -0.40 -2.80
N TYR A 62 -15.50 -0.07 -2.09
CA TYR A 62 -15.44 0.20 -0.66
C TYR A 62 -15.04 -1.04 0.15
N ARG A 63 -15.51 -2.23 -0.23
CA ARG A 63 -15.08 -3.47 0.42
C ARG A 63 -13.56 -3.70 0.28
N LYS A 64 -12.97 -3.37 -0.87
CA LYS A 64 -11.53 -3.51 -1.10
C LYS A 64 -10.72 -2.38 -0.45
N LEU A 65 -11.22 -1.14 -0.47
CA LEU A 65 -10.61 -0.04 0.27
C LEU A 65 -10.57 -0.31 1.77
N ASN A 66 -11.67 -0.79 2.36
CA ASN A 66 -11.69 -1.17 3.77
C ASN A 66 -10.65 -2.24 4.07
N ARG A 67 -10.53 -3.28 3.24
CA ARG A 67 -9.49 -4.30 3.42
C ARG A 67 -8.07 -3.73 3.38
N LEU A 68 -7.82 -2.74 2.53
CA LEU A 68 -6.52 -2.06 2.44
C LEU A 68 -6.26 -1.11 3.62
N LEU A 69 -7.30 -0.45 4.13
CA LEU A 69 -7.26 0.37 5.34
C LEU A 69 -6.96 -0.48 6.57
N ASP A 70 -7.67 -1.60 6.73
CA ASP A 70 -7.49 -2.57 7.82
C ASP A 70 -6.08 -3.18 7.79
N ALA A 71 -5.53 -3.40 6.59
CA ALA A 71 -4.15 -3.87 6.40
C ALA A 71 -3.09 -2.77 6.58
N GLY A 72 -3.49 -1.51 6.79
CA GLY A 72 -2.58 -0.37 6.88
C GLY A 72 -1.83 -0.04 5.59
N LEU A 73 -2.24 -0.59 4.44
CA LEU A 73 -1.60 -0.39 3.12
C LEU A 73 -2.09 0.87 2.39
N VAL A 74 -3.25 1.39 2.80
CA VAL A 74 -3.85 2.64 2.34
C VAL A 74 -4.30 3.43 3.56
N ARG A 75 -4.30 4.76 3.46
CA ARG A 75 -4.90 5.68 4.45
C ARG A 75 -5.87 6.64 3.77
N GLU A 76 -6.81 7.17 4.57
CA GLU A 76 -7.56 8.36 4.18
C GLU A 76 -6.73 9.62 4.38
N VAL A 77 -6.80 10.53 3.41
CA VAL A 77 -6.16 11.83 3.43
C VAL A 77 -7.25 12.89 3.32
N GLU A 78 -7.40 13.69 4.37
CA GLU A 78 -8.22 14.89 4.32
C GLU A 78 -7.44 15.98 3.59
N GLN A 79 -8.06 16.58 2.57
CA GLN A 79 -7.56 17.84 2.01
C GLN A 79 -8.55 18.95 2.34
N THR A 80 -8.05 20.02 2.93
CA THR A 80 -8.80 21.28 3.04
C THR A 80 -9.14 21.75 1.63
N PRO A 81 -10.41 21.90 1.26
CA PRO A 81 -10.75 22.26 -0.11
C PRO A 81 -10.25 23.68 -0.43
N THR A 82 -9.38 23.82 -1.41
CA THR A 82 -9.19 25.09 -2.12
C THR A 82 -10.26 25.19 -3.20
N GLY A 83 -11.52 25.38 -2.79
CA GLY A 83 -12.63 25.69 -3.69
C GLY A 83 -13.54 24.54 -4.15
N GLY A 84 -13.64 23.44 -3.40
CA GLY A 84 -14.52 22.30 -3.73
C GLY A 84 -15.24 21.69 -2.51
N ASN A 85 -16.09 20.68 -2.75
CA ASN A 85 -16.72 19.90 -1.67
C ASN A 85 -15.67 18.99 -1.01
N PRO A 86 -15.58 18.87 0.32
CA PRO A 86 -14.71 17.89 0.96
C PRO A 86 -15.01 16.49 0.41
N ALA A 87 -13.97 15.82 -0.05
CA ALA A 87 -14.04 14.44 -0.53
C ALA A 87 -12.89 13.65 0.08
N HIS A 88 -13.23 12.49 0.68
CA HIS A 88 -12.23 11.55 1.19
C HIS A 88 -11.34 11.09 0.03
N ARG A 89 -10.03 11.29 0.19
CA ARG A 89 -9.01 10.78 -0.72
C ARG A 89 -8.28 9.62 -0.07
N TYR A 90 -7.86 8.67 -0.89
CA TYR A 90 -7.16 7.47 -0.48
C TYR A 90 -5.75 7.52 -1.08
N GLN A 91 -4.75 7.21 -0.27
CA GLN A 91 -3.36 7.15 -0.69
C GLN A 91 -2.70 5.90 -0.09
N ARG A 92 -1.90 5.19 -0.88
CA ARG A 92 -1.07 4.10 -0.36
C ARG A 92 -0.07 4.64 0.67
N THR A 93 0.15 3.88 1.73
CA THR A 93 1.12 4.20 2.78
C THR A 93 2.46 3.54 2.52
N VAL A 94 2.46 2.46 1.72
CA VAL A 94 3.62 1.61 1.49
C VAL A 94 4.18 1.81 0.09
N ALA A 95 5.51 1.83 0.00
CA ALA A 95 6.26 1.84 -1.23
C ALA A 95 6.65 0.41 -1.66
N SER A 96 6.98 -0.47 -0.71
CA SER A 96 7.23 -1.89 -0.97
C SER A 96 6.83 -2.77 0.21
N VAL A 97 6.56 -4.04 -0.08
CA VAL A 97 6.27 -5.09 0.89
C VAL A 97 7.21 -6.26 0.60
N ASP A 98 8.04 -6.60 1.57
CA ASP A 98 9.09 -7.61 1.46
C ASP A 98 8.76 -8.80 2.36
N VAL A 99 8.70 -9.99 1.75
CA VAL A 99 8.40 -11.25 2.44
C VAL A 99 9.65 -12.11 2.44
N ARG A 100 10.09 -12.55 3.63
CA ARG A 100 11.19 -13.52 3.74
C ARG A 100 10.71 -14.78 4.44
N LEU A 101 11.13 -15.90 3.87
CA LEU A 101 10.87 -17.24 4.38
C LEU A 101 12.19 -17.82 4.87
N SER A 102 12.24 -18.16 6.15
CA SER A 102 13.36 -18.89 6.74
C SER A 102 12.92 -20.32 7.03
N PRO A 103 13.78 -21.34 6.83
CA PRO A 103 13.44 -22.72 7.16
C PRO A 103 13.09 -22.86 8.64
N GLY A 104 11.89 -23.35 8.94
CA GLY A 104 11.43 -23.60 10.31
C GLY A 104 10.75 -22.41 11.01
N ASP A 105 10.68 -21.25 10.37
CA ASP A 105 10.01 -20.05 10.91
C ASP A 105 8.72 -19.73 10.16
N LEU A 106 7.81 -19.01 10.82
CA LEU A 106 6.69 -18.35 10.15
C LEU A 106 7.20 -17.23 9.22
N PRO A 107 6.49 -16.93 8.11
CA PRO A 107 6.84 -15.82 7.22
C PRO A 107 6.93 -14.51 8.00
N LYS A 108 8.03 -13.78 7.80
CA LYS A 108 8.21 -12.43 8.35
C LYS A 108 7.99 -11.38 7.28
N LEU A 109 7.35 -10.28 7.66
CA LEU A 109 6.97 -9.18 6.78
C LEU A 109 7.72 -7.91 7.17
N TRP A 110 8.32 -7.28 6.17
CA TRP A 110 8.86 -5.92 6.30
C TRP A 110 8.12 -5.01 5.34
N VAL A 111 7.79 -3.82 5.82
CA VAL A 111 7.08 -2.80 5.05
C VAL A 111 7.97 -1.57 4.95
N ARG A 112 8.09 -1.04 3.74
CA ARG A 112 8.76 0.23 3.51
C ARG A 112 7.71 1.30 3.24
N TYR A 113 7.66 2.31 4.10
CA TYR A 113 6.79 3.46 3.91
C TYR A 113 7.44 4.48 2.97
N GLY A 114 6.62 5.24 2.25
CA GLY A 114 7.04 6.27 1.29
C GLY A 114 6.42 7.62 1.54
#